data_AF-A0A5S4FHT5-F1
#
_entry.id   AF-A0A5S4FHT5-F1
#
_cell.length_a   1.000
_cell.length_b   1.000
_cell.length_c   1.000
_cell.angle_alpha   90.00
_cell.angle_beta   90.00
_cell.angle_gamma   90.00
#
_symmetry.space_group_name_H-M   'P 1'
#
loop_
_entity.id
_entity.type
_entity.pdbx_description
1 polymer ?
#
loop_
_entity_poly.entity_id
_entity_poly.type
_entity_poly.pdbx_seq_one_letter_code
_entity_poly.pdbx_strand_id
1 'polypeptide(L)'
;MRSYDDDTLPLQPPIRLPDEATLAAAVRAAPLAEELEPEGDDTEVLAAWADHCRERLAADEGLLLELLRLFLSREPAQGDIPGTLSGLGLVRQAEPYTLSWLGLWTARLIIADTTGQEIPVMGSLADGDAAALLHGLRSYPEAERGEELAGWLKGRDADAAATEIASALATVSPLSRAVGVELLWSDSGTSGFGDEGRLALSRLLEEPKLGAVIAARTGREDRQPVPEEIAWVLVDMAAALLEFGDEPGEVINSIAMGMNSEEQTNTIAMLAFGDHPWTGRVLQVFIDHHPDERVAAAARKALRRLRGLADLRA
;
A
#
# COMPACT_ATOMS: atom_id res chain seq x y z
N MET A 1 -1.07 4.74 -19.43
CA MET A 1 0.11 4.80 -18.55
C MET A 1 -0.11 6.01 -17.65
N ARG A 2 -0.70 5.81 -16.46
CA ARG A 2 -0.90 6.91 -15.51
C ARG A 2 0.47 7.32 -14.99
N SER A 3 0.82 8.61 -15.13
CA SER A 3 1.97 9.17 -14.42
C SER A 3 1.68 8.96 -12.94
N TYR A 4 2.44 8.11 -12.27
CA TYR A 4 2.51 8.22 -10.82
C TYR A 4 3.53 9.33 -10.63
N ASP A 5 3.03 10.55 -10.48
CA ASP A 5 3.84 11.66 -10.03
C ASP A 5 4.25 11.42 -8.58
N ASP A 6 5.40 11.99 -8.24
CA ASP A 6 6.25 11.82 -7.06
C ASP A 6 5.60 12.24 -5.71
N ASP A 7 4.29 12.45 -5.67
CA ASP A 7 3.50 12.91 -4.51
C ASP A 7 2.50 11.83 -4.06
N THR A 8 2.85 10.55 -4.11
CA THR A 8 2.04 9.53 -3.46
C THR A 8 2.20 9.68 -1.94
N LEU A 9 1.17 10.19 -1.28
CA LEU A 9 1.05 10.10 0.18
C LEU A 9 1.42 8.68 0.63
N PRO A 10 2.13 8.53 1.76
CA PRO A 10 2.47 7.22 2.27
C PRO A 10 1.19 6.37 2.45
N LEU A 11 1.32 5.07 2.25
CA LEU A 11 0.19 4.15 2.40
C LEU A 11 -0.42 4.30 3.79
N GLN A 12 -1.71 4.66 3.84
CA GLN A 12 -2.41 4.88 5.10
C GLN A 12 -2.90 3.55 5.67
N PRO A 13 -2.73 3.31 6.98
CA PRO A 13 -3.19 2.09 7.62
C PRO A 13 -4.71 1.95 7.53
N PRO A 14 -5.23 0.72 7.62
CA PRO A 14 -6.67 0.49 7.57
C PRO A 14 -7.38 1.25 8.69
N ILE A 15 -8.63 1.61 8.44
CA ILE A 15 -9.52 2.15 9.47
C ILE A 15 -10.54 1.10 9.91
N ARG A 16 -11.12 1.30 11.08
CA ARG A 16 -12.24 0.50 11.58
C ARG A 16 -13.51 1.34 11.51
N LEU A 17 -14.47 0.87 10.74
CA LEU A 17 -15.80 1.45 10.63
C LEU A 17 -16.84 0.41 11.05
N PRO A 18 -17.96 0.84 11.63
CA PRO A 18 -19.10 -0.04 11.84
C PRO A 18 -19.81 -0.30 10.50
N ASP A 19 -20.85 -1.12 10.52
CA ASP A 19 -21.69 -1.36 9.34
C ASP A 19 -22.42 -0.10 8.84
N GLU A 20 -22.95 -0.20 7.62
CA GLU A 20 -23.63 0.89 6.93
C GLU A 20 -24.81 1.45 7.74
N ALA A 21 -25.62 0.57 8.32
CA ALA A 21 -26.78 0.96 9.14
C ALA A 21 -26.36 1.77 10.37
N THR A 22 -25.26 1.38 11.02
CA THR A 22 -24.70 2.10 12.17
C THR A 22 -24.11 3.45 11.75
N LEU A 23 -23.45 3.54 10.59
CA LEU A 23 -22.97 4.81 10.04
C LEU A 23 -24.14 5.74 9.71
N ALA A 24 -25.19 5.25 9.04
CA ALA A 24 -26.37 6.03 8.71
C ALA A 24 -27.13 6.48 9.97
N ALA A 25 -27.20 5.65 11.00
CA ALA A 25 -27.72 6.05 12.31
C ALA A 25 -26.87 7.16 12.96
N ALA A 26 -25.53 7.10 12.83
CA ALA A 26 -24.65 8.16 13.30
C ALA A 26 -24.87 9.48 12.54
N VAL A 27 -25.11 9.42 11.22
CA VAL A 27 -25.49 10.60 10.41
C VAL A 27 -26.76 11.23 10.96
N ARG A 28 -27.82 10.44 11.16
CA ARG A 28 -29.12 10.94 11.67
C ARG A 28 -29.01 11.52 13.10
N ALA A 29 -28.00 11.12 13.86
CA ALA A 29 -27.70 11.63 15.19
C ALA A 29 -26.73 12.83 15.20
N ALA A 30 -26.20 13.24 14.06
CA ALA A 30 -25.26 14.37 13.98
C ALA A 30 -25.99 15.70 14.29
N PRO A 31 -25.35 16.66 14.96
CA PRO A 31 -26.02 17.91 15.35
C PRO A 31 -26.61 18.73 14.18
N LEU A 32 -26.01 18.66 13.00
CA LEU A 32 -26.52 19.34 11.79
C LEU A 32 -27.52 18.49 10.99
N ALA A 33 -27.89 17.30 11.45
CA ALA A 33 -28.82 16.42 10.71
C ALA A 33 -30.21 17.04 10.57
N GLU A 34 -30.68 17.79 11.57
CA GLU A 34 -31.96 18.50 11.50
C GLU A 34 -31.95 19.65 10.47
N GLU A 35 -30.79 20.26 10.21
CA GLU A 35 -30.66 21.33 9.21
C GLU A 35 -30.51 20.77 7.79
N LEU A 36 -29.74 19.69 7.66
CA LEU A 36 -29.35 19.12 6.38
C LEU A 36 -30.34 18.07 5.87
N GLU A 37 -31.26 17.60 6.72
CA GLU A 37 -32.37 16.70 6.41
C GLU A 37 -31.96 15.53 5.47
N PRO A 38 -31.00 14.67 5.85
CA PRO A 38 -30.66 13.52 5.02
C PRO A 38 -31.82 12.51 5.04
N GLU A 39 -32.45 12.32 3.89
CA GLU A 39 -33.58 11.41 3.69
C GLU A 39 -33.20 10.16 2.91
N GLY A 40 -34.05 9.13 2.99
CA GLY A 40 -33.90 7.89 2.23
C GLY A 40 -33.46 6.69 3.06
N ASP A 41 -33.10 5.62 2.36
CA ASP A 41 -32.47 4.46 2.96
C ASP A 41 -31.04 4.75 3.46
N ASP A 42 -30.38 3.77 4.06
CA ASP A 42 -29.05 3.99 4.67
C ASP A 42 -27.99 4.40 3.63
N THR A 43 -28.08 3.88 2.40
CA THR A 43 -27.18 4.25 1.30
C THR A 43 -27.43 5.68 0.84
N GLU A 44 -28.70 6.06 0.65
CA GLU A 44 -29.11 7.41 0.24
C GLU A 44 -28.71 8.45 1.29
N VAL A 45 -28.93 8.16 2.57
CA VAL A 45 -28.55 9.04 3.69
C VAL A 45 -27.04 9.27 3.73
N LEU A 46 -26.23 8.21 3.54
CA LEU A 46 -24.78 8.34 3.50
C LEU A 46 -24.32 9.13 2.27
N ALA A 47 -24.86 8.87 1.09
CA ALA A 47 -24.51 9.61 -0.11
C ALA A 47 -24.79 11.12 0.04
N ALA A 48 -25.98 11.49 0.51
CA ALA A 48 -26.35 12.89 0.75
C ALA A 48 -25.44 13.54 1.80
N TRP A 49 -25.12 12.83 2.89
CA TRP A 49 -24.24 13.36 3.93
C TRP A 49 -22.81 13.58 3.42
N ALA A 50 -22.29 12.67 2.59
CA ALA A 50 -20.98 12.82 1.97
C ALA A 50 -20.93 14.07 1.08
N ASP A 51 -21.99 14.34 0.33
CA ASP A 51 -22.11 15.55 -0.51
C ASP A 51 -22.12 16.82 0.34
N HIS A 52 -22.93 16.88 1.40
CA HIS A 52 -22.91 18.02 2.33
C HIS A 52 -21.56 18.23 2.99
N CYS A 53 -20.88 17.16 3.40
CA CYS A 53 -19.53 17.25 3.94
C CYS A 53 -18.56 17.82 2.90
N ARG A 54 -18.60 17.33 1.65
CA ARG A 54 -17.76 17.82 0.55
C ARG A 54 -17.97 19.31 0.30
N GLU A 55 -19.22 19.76 0.20
CA GLU A 55 -19.54 21.17 -0.04
C GLU A 55 -19.01 22.08 1.08
N ARG A 56 -19.24 21.70 2.34
CA ARG A 56 -18.81 22.50 3.51
C ARG A 56 -17.29 22.53 3.65
N LEU A 57 -16.61 21.41 3.41
CA LEU A 57 -15.15 21.31 3.51
C LEU A 57 -14.45 21.99 2.33
N ALA A 58 -15.04 21.95 1.13
CA ALA A 58 -14.53 22.68 -0.03
C ALA A 58 -14.67 24.21 0.12
N ALA A 59 -15.64 24.67 0.91
CA ALA A 59 -15.87 26.09 1.17
C ALA A 59 -14.86 26.70 2.18
N ASP A 60 -14.16 25.88 2.95
CA ASP A 60 -13.21 26.32 3.98
C ASP A 60 -11.98 25.39 4.04
N GLU A 61 -10.89 25.84 3.44
CA GLU A 61 -9.61 25.11 3.41
C GLU A 61 -9.09 24.78 4.82
N GLY A 62 -9.33 25.64 5.81
CA GLY A 62 -8.93 25.39 7.19
C GLY A 62 -9.65 24.19 7.81
N LEU A 63 -10.94 24.01 7.51
CA LEU A 63 -11.70 22.84 7.96
C LEU A 63 -11.21 21.55 7.30
N LEU A 64 -10.96 21.59 5.99
CA LEU A 64 -10.44 20.46 5.25
C LEU A 64 -9.07 20.03 5.79
N LEU A 65 -8.15 20.97 5.95
CA LEU A 65 -6.82 20.70 6.49
C LEU A 65 -6.87 20.14 7.91
N GLU A 66 -7.77 20.65 8.77
CA GLU A 66 -7.91 20.12 10.13
C GLU A 66 -8.48 18.69 10.14
N LEU A 67 -9.46 18.38 9.30
CA LEU A 67 -9.98 17.01 9.15
C LEU A 67 -8.87 16.04 8.69
N LEU A 68 -8.11 16.42 7.66
CA LEU A 68 -7.01 15.61 7.15
C LEU A 68 -5.88 15.48 8.18
N ARG A 69 -5.55 16.54 8.92
CA ARG A 69 -4.57 16.50 10.01
C ARG A 69 -4.98 15.50 11.09
N LEU A 70 -6.24 15.55 11.54
CA LEU A 70 -6.78 14.61 12.54
C LEU A 70 -6.76 13.17 12.02
N PHE A 71 -7.04 12.97 10.73
CA PHE A 71 -7.02 11.66 10.12
C PHE A 71 -5.59 11.09 10.00
N LEU A 72 -4.65 11.87 9.47
CA LEU A 72 -3.29 11.41 9.20
C LEU A 72 -2.46 11.27 10.48
N SER A 73 -2.58 12.22 11.43
CA SER A 73 -1.82 12.17 12.69
C SER A 73 -2.37 11.16 13.69
N ARG A 74 -3.68 10.84 13.63
CA ARG A 74 -4.41 10.07 14.66
C ARG A 74 -4.34 10.69 16.05
N GLU A 75 -3.92 11.95 16.14
CA GLU A 75 -3.86 12.68 17.40
C GLU A 75 -5.17 13.42 17.65
N PRO A 76 -5.56 13.62 18.92
CA PRO A 76 -6.64 14.52 19.27
C PRO A 76 -6.40 15.92 18.72
N ALA A 77 -7.47 16.67 18.47
CA ALA A 77 -7.33 18.08 18.18
C ALA A 77 -6.79 18.86 19.37
N GLN A 78 -5.98 19.86 19.05
CA GLN A 78 -5.41 20.78 20.01
C GLN A 78 -6.19 22.10 19.95
N GLY A 79 -6.75 22.53 21.09
CA GLY A 79 -7.55 23.75 21.16
C GLY A 79 -9.02 23.56 20.78
N ASP A 80 -9.67 24.64 20.34
CA ASP A 80 -11.11 24.66 20.04
C ASP A 80 -11.41 23.93 18.72
N ILE A 81 -12.38 23.01 18.74
CA ILE A 81 -12.85 22.33 17.54
C ILE A 81 -13.72 23.27 16.72
N PRO A 82 -13.49 23.38 15.40
CA PRO A 82 -14.40 24.11 14.53
C PRO A 82 -15.83 23.58 14.67
N GLY A 83 -16.78 24.47 14.96
CA GLY A 83 -18.18 24.10 15.19
C GLY A 83 -18.80 23.31 14.03
N THR A 84 -18.32 23.51 12.79
CA THR A 84 -18.73 22.74 11.63
C THR A 84 -18.32 21.27 11.71
N LEU A 85 -17.10 20.94 12.17
CA LEU A 85 -16.65 19.55 12.30
C LEU A 85 -17.44 18.81 13.39
N SER A 86 -17.69 19.47 14.52
CA SER A 86 -18.57 18.95 15.57
C SER A 86 -20.02 18.84 15.12
N GLY A 87 -20.51 19.82 14.35
CA GLY A 87 -21.87 19.89 13.84
C GLY A 87 -22.17 18.79 12.83
N LEU A 88 -21.23 18.49 11.94
CA LEU A 88 -21.29 17.37 11.00
C LEU A 88 -21.05 16.00 11.68
N GLY A 89 -20.80 15.99 13.00
CA GLY A 89 -20.53 14.77 13.75
C GLY A 89 -19.19 14.12 13.39
N LEU A 90 -18.26 14.82 12.74
CA LEU A 90 -16.97 14.28 12.29
C LEU A 90 -15.97 14.10 13.44
N VAL A 91 -16.18 14.81 14.55
CA VAL A 91 -15.37 14.75 15.76
C VAL A 91 -16.24 14.26 16.93
N ARG A 92 -15.64 13.50 17.86
CA ARG A 92 -16.33 13.09 19.09
C ARG A 92 -16.68 14.32 19.94
N GLN A 93 -17.85 14.32 20.59
CA GLN A 93 -18.35 15.45 21.39
C GLN A 93 -17.73 15.55 22.80
N ALA A 94 -16.62 14.87 23.06
CA ALA A 94 -15.95 14.86 24.36
C ALA A 94 -14.43 14.77 24.18
N GLU A 95 -13.69 15.35 25.13
CA GLU A 95 -12.23 15.25 25.16
C GLU A 95 -11.76 13.81 25.45
N PRO A 96 -10.68 13.34 24.78
CA PRO A 96 -9.95 14.01 23.71
C PRO A 96 -10.74 14.05 22.39
N TYR A 97 -10.77 15.21 21.73
CA TYR A 97 -11.49 15.44 20.47
C TYR A 97 -10.81 14.72 19.30
N THR A 98 -11.08 13.43 19.15
CA THR A 98 -10.63 12.62 18.00
C THR A 98 -11.72 12.51 16.95
N LEU A 99 -11.37 12.05 15.76
CA LEU A 99 -12.38 11.70 14.76
C LEU A 99 -13.38 10.67 15.29
N SER A 100 -14.65 10.87 14.93
CA SER A 100 -15.71 9.90 15.08
C SER A 100 -15.64 8.86 13.94
N TRP A 101 -16.56 7.89 13.92
CA TRP A 101 -16.70 7.00 12.75
C TRP A 101 -17.08 7.77 11.49
N LEU A 102 -17.94 8.78 11.58
CA LEU A 102 -18.26 9.65 10.45
C LEU A 102 -17.02 10.44 10.00
N GLY A 103 -16.24 10.95 10.94
CA GLY A 103 -14.99 11.65 10.63
C GLY A 103 -14.01 10.78 9.85
N LEU A 104 -13.80 9.54 10.32
CA LEU A 104 -12.94 8.57 9.63
C LEU A 104 -13.46 8.21 8.24
N TRP A 105 -14.76 7.95 8.13
CA TRP A 105 -15.41 7.59 6.87
C TRP A 105 -15.38 8.75 5.86
N THR A 106 -15.74 9.97 6.26
CA THR A 106 -15.70 11.16 5.40
C THR A 106 -14.27 11.50 4.97
N ALA A 107 -13.30 11.48 5.88
CA ALA A 107 -11.89 11.71 5.53
C ALA A 107 -11.36 10.67 4.55
N ARG A 108 -11.74 9.39 4.72
CA ARG A 108 -11.41 8.31 3.76
C ARG A 108 -11.94 8.64 2.36
N LEU A 109 -13.19 9.05 2.23
CA LEU A 109 -13.78 9.42 0.94
C LEU A 109 -13.04 10.59 0.29
N ILE A 110 -12.72 11.62 1.07
CA ILE A 110 -12.00 12.80 0.59
C ILE A 110 -10.59 12.44 0.12
N ILE A 111 -9.86 11.60 0.87
CA ILE A 111 -8.51 11.16 0.47
C ILE A 111 -8.60 10.37 -0.84
N ALA A 112 -9.55 9.44 -0.94
CA ALA A 112 -9.75 8.68 -2.17
C ALA A 112 -10.07 9.60 -3.37
N ASP A 113 -10.98 10.56 -3.21
CA ASP A 113 -11.37 11.50 -4.27
C ASP A 113 -10.21 12.43 -4.69
N THR A 114 -9.39 12.87 -3.73
CA THR A 114 -8.34 13.88 -3.97
C THR A 114 -7.02 13.29 -4.44
N THR A 115 -6.64 12.12 -3.92
CA THR A 115 -5.32 11.50 -4.20
C THR A 115 -5.43 10.22 -5.02
N GLY A 116 -6.62 9.66 -5.16
CA GLY A 116 -6.84 8.34 -5.75
C GLY A 116 -6.41 7.19 -4.83
N GLN A 117 -6.01 7.48 -3.58
CA GLN A 117 -5.60 6.47 -2.62
C GLN A 117 -6.80 5.92 -1.85
N GLU A 118 -7.11 4.65 -2.10
CA GLU A 118 -8.08 3.91 -1.30
C GLU A 118 -7.47 3.52 0.05
N ILE A 119 -8.12 3.92 1.13
CA ILE A 119 -7.75 3.50 2.48
C ILE A 119 -8.57 2.27 2.84
N PRO A 120 -7.98 1.12 3.15
CA PRO A 120 -8.76 -0.07 3.49
C PRO A 120 -9.59 0.11 4.75
N VAL A 121 -10.70 -0.61 4.83
CA VAL A 121 -11.48 -0.76 6.07
C VAL A 121 -11.24 -2.18 6.56
N MET A 122 -10.93 -2.36 7.85
CA MET A 122 -10.72 -3.69 8.41
C MET A 122 -11.93 -4.60 8.11
N GLY A 123 -11.66 -5.76 7.50
CA GLY A 123 -12.64 -6.74 7.05
C GLY A 123 -13.20 -6.50 5.65
N SER A 124 -12.90 -5.37 4.99
CA SER A 124 -13.44 -5.08 3.65
C SER A 124 -12.90 -5.99 2.57
N LEU A 125 -11.80 -6.72 2.82
CA LEU A 125 -11.21 -7.61 1.82
C LEU A 125 -11.77 -9.03 1.88
N ALA A 126 -12.67 -9.36 2.82
CA ALA A 126 -13.13 -10.72 3.08
C ALA A 126 -13.63 -11.47 1.82
N ASP A 127 -14.35 -10.77 0.95
CA ASP A 127 -14.93 -11.33 -0.29
C ASP A 127 -14.02 -11.16 -1.51
N GLY A 128 -12.85 -10.52 -1.36
CA GLY A 128 -11.89 -10.28 -2.45
C GLY A 128 -11.15 -11.53 -2.90
N ASP A 129 -10.53 -11.48 -4.08
CA ASP A 129 -9.55 -12.50 -4.49
C ASP A 129 -8.19 -12.26 -3.83
N ALA A 130 -7.25 -13.19 -4.01
CA ALA A 130 -5.91 -13.08 -3.43
C ALA A 130 -5.16 -11.83 -3.93
N ALA A 131 -5.35 -11.39 -5.16
CA ALA A 131 -4.68 -10.20 -5.69
C ALA A 131 -5.20 -8.93 -4.99
N ALA A 132 -6.52 -8.82 -4.78
CA ALA A 132 -7.15 -7.75 -4.03
C ALA A 132 -6.71 -7.74 -2.56
N LEU A 133 -6.65 -8.92 -1.92
CA LEU A 133 -6.13 -9.07 -0.57
C LEU A 133 -4.70 -8.54 -0.48
N LEU A 134 -3.79 -9.05 -1.31
CA LEU A 134 -2.38 -8.66 -1.28
C LEU A 134 -2.17 -7.19 -1.60
N HIS A 135 -2.97 -6.63 -2.51
CA HIS A 135 -2.92 -5.20 -2.81
C HIS A 135 -3.29 -4.33 -1.61
N GLY A 136 -4.34 -4.71 -0.87
CA GLY A 136 -4.80 -4.01 0.33
C GLY A 136 -3.83 -4.14 1.50
N LEU A 137 -3.33 -5.35 1.76
CA LEU A 137 -2.42 -5.62 2.89
C LEU A 137 -1.10 -4.85 2.83
N ARG A 138 -0.73 -4.28 1.68
CA ARG A 138 0.42 -3.37 1.57
C ARG A 138 0.36 -2.19 2.53
N SER A 139 -0.84 -1.71 2.87
CA SER A 139 -1.01 -0.60 3.80
C SER A 139 -1.22 -1.02 5.26
N TYR A 140 -1.35 -2.33 5.52
CA TYR A 140 -1.62 -2.84 6.87
C TYR A 140 -0.32 -2.97 7.65
N PRO A 141 -0.29 -2.49 8.91
CA PRO A 141 0.76 -2.86 9.87
C PRO A 141 0.85 -4.38 9.99
N GLU A 142 2.06 -4.92 10.13
CA GLU A 142 2.30 -6.37 10.21
C GLU A 142 1.42 -7.05 11.28
N ALA A 143 1.29 -6.42 12.45
CA ALA A 143 0.47 -6.92 13.55
C ALA A 143 -1.04 -7.03 13.24
N GLU A 144 -1.54 -6.29 12.24
CA GLU A 144 -2.96 -6.28 11.86
C GLU A 144 -3.26 -7.15 10.64
N ARG A 145 -2.26 -7.53 9.83
CA ARG A 145 -2.46 -8.36 8.64
C ARG A 145 -3.10 -9.71 8.95
N GLY A 146 -2.78 -10.27 10.11
CA GLY A 146 -3.34 -11.54 10.57
C GLY A 146 -4.86 -11.50 10.80
N GLU A 147 -5.38 -10.38 11.30
CA GLU A 147 -6.82 -10.21 11.50
C GLU A 147 -7.57 -10.17 10.17
N GLU A 148 -7.08 -9.38 9.21
CA GLU A 148 -7.68 -9.29 7.88
C GLU A 148 -7.60 -10.63 7.14
N LEU A 149 -6.44 -11.31 7.22
CA LEU A 149 -6.28 -12.65 6.64
C LEU A 149 -7.27 -13.65 7.26
N ALA A 150 -7.46 -13.63 8.58
CA ALA A 150 -8.43 -14.50 9.24
C ALA A 150 -9.88 -14.22 8.78
N GLY A 151 -10.21 -12.95 8.54
CA GLY A 151 -11.48 -12.56 7.93
C GLY A 151 -11.64 -13.11 6.52
N TRP A 152 -10.63 -12.97 5.67
CA TRP A 152 -10.60 -13.47 4.29
C TRP A 152 -10.68 -15.00 4.21
N LEU A 153 -10.04 -15.71 5.14
CA LEU A 153 -10.06 -17.18 5.21
C LEU A 153 -11.39 -17.75 5.73
N LYS A 154 -12.30 -16.93 6.25
CA LYS A 154 -13.55 -17.40 6.83
C LYS A 154 -14.39 -18.16 5.79
N GLY A 155 -14.49 -19.47 5.95
CA GLY A 155 -15.22 -20.35 5.03
C GLY A 155 -14.43 -20.77 3.78
N ARG A 156 -13.14 -20.42 3.68
CA ARG A 156 -12.22 -20.91 2.64
C ARG A 156 -11.42 -22.12 3.13
N ASP A 157 -11.03 -22.99 2.20
CA ASP A 157 -10.04 -24.03 2.46
C ASP A 157 -8.63 -23.42 2.46
N ALA A 158 -7.82 -23.75 3.48
CA ALA A 158 -6.52 -23.12 3.67
C ALA A 158 -5.49 -23.46 2.58
N ASP A 159 -5.47 -24.71 2.07
CA ASP A 159 -4.55 -25.14 1.01
C ASP A 159 -4.93 -24.50 -0.34
N ALA A 160 -6.24 -24.45 -0.65
CA ALA A 160 -6.74 -23.74 -1.82
C ALA A 160 -6.41 -22.23 -1.75
N ALA A 161 -6.59 -21.61 -0.59
CA ALA A 161 -6.30 -20.20 -0.37
C ALA A 161 -4.78 -19.89 -0.45
N ALA A 162 -3.92 -20.75 0.10
CA ALA A 162 -2.46 -20.64 -0.05
C ALA A 162 -2.05 -20.72 -1.53
N THR A 163 -2.67 -21.63 -2.27
CA THR A 163 -2.44 -21.80 -3.72
C THR A 163 -2.92 -20.59 -4.51
N GLU A 164 -4.04 -19.98 -4.13
CA GLU A 164 -4.57 -18.76 -4.74
C GLU A 164 -3.57 -17.59 -4.59
N ILE A 165 -3.06 -17.36 -3.37
CA ILE A 165 -2.04 -16.34 -3.09
C ILE A 165 -0.76 -16.61 -3.87
N ALA A 166 -0.26 -17.85 -3.84
CA ALA A 166 0.95 -18.23 -4.57
C ALA A 166 0.82 -17.95 -6.07
N SER A 167 -0.34 -18.25 -6.66
CA SER A 167 -0.63 -17.99 -8.07
C SER A 167 -0.68 -16.50 -8.41
N ALA A 168 -1.15 -15.66 -7.48
CA ALA A 168 -1.20 -14.21 -7.65
C ALA A 168 0.18 -13.55 -7.59
N LEU A 169 1.17 -14.16 -6.93
CA LEU A 169 2.49 -13.55 -6.71
C LEU A 169 3.10 -13.02 -8.01
N ALA A 170 3.06 -13.79 -9.11
CA ALA A 170 3.66 -13.39 -10.39
C ALA A 170 3.13 -12.05 -10.94
N THR A 171 1.85 -11.74 -10.73
CA THR A 171 1.16 -10.63 -11.40
C THR A 171 0.96 -9.40 -10.53
N VAL A 172 1.10 -9.52 -9.22
CA VAL A 172 0.94 -8.38 -8.30
C VAL A 172 2.17 -7.48 -8.26
N SER A 173 2.02 -6.30 -7.63
CA SER A 173 3.11 -5.36 -7.46
C SER A 173 4.22 -5.90 -6.55
N PRO A 174 5.47 -5.43 -6.67
CA PRO A 174 6.58 -5.81 -5.79
C PRO A 174 6.25 -5.79 -4.29
N LEU A 175 5.60 -4.74 -3.77
CA LEU A 175 5.21 -4.70 -2.35
C LEU A 175 4.12 -5.73 -2.01
N SER A 176 3.13 -5.91 -2.88
CA SER A 176 2.10 -6.96 -2.71
C SER A 176 2.73 -8.36 -2.70
N ARG A 177 3.73 -8.58 -3.56
CA ARG A 177 4.49 -9.84 -3.66
C ARG A 177 5.29 -10.07 -2.38
N ALA A 178 5.93 -9.04 -1.83
CA ALA A 178 6.64 -9.11 -0.54
C ALA A 178 5.72 -9.60 0.57
N VAL A 179 4.54 -8.97 0.71
CA VAL A 179 3.50 -9.35 1.68
C VAL A 179 3.04 -10.79 1.43
N GLY A 180 2.77 -11.18 0.19
CA GLY A 180 2.32 -12.55 -0.10
C GLY A 180 3.34 -13.62 0.24
N VAL A 181 4.64 -13.38 -0.03
CA VAL A 181 5.72 -14.28 0.40
C VAL A 181 5.80 -14.37 1.92
N GLU A 182 5.68 -13.24 2.64
CA GLU A 182 5.67 -13.20 4.10
C GLU A 182 4.53 -14.03 4.69
N LEU A 183 3.29 -13.86 4.20
CA LEU A 183 2.12 -14.61 4.66
C LEU A 183 2.26 -16.12 4.42
N LEU A 184 2.77 -16.52 3.25
CA LEU A 184 2.95 -17.93 2.91
C LEU A 184 4.14 -18.56 3.66
N TRP A 185 5.16 -17.78 4.00
CA TRP A 185 6.34 -18.26 4.72
C TRP A 185 6.12 -18.32 6.23
N SER A 186 5.31 -17.41 6.78
CA SER A 186 5.05 -17.27 8.21
C SER A 186 4.43 -18.54 8.81
N ASP A 187 5.01 -18.99 9.92
CA ASP A 187 4.53 -20.13 10.71
C ASP A 187 3.49 -19.72 11.77
N SER A 188 3.21 -18.41 11.88
CA SER A 188 2.23 -17.90 12.84
C SER A 188 0.81 -18.25 12.36
N GLY A 189 0.11 -19.15 13.05
CA GLY A 189 -1.25 -19.56 12.71
C GLY A 189 -2.31 -18.43 12.75
N THR A 190 -1.98 -17.25 13.28
CA THR A 190 -2.82 -16.05 13.20
C THR A 190 -2.43 -15.11 12.07
N SER A 191 -1.28 -15.32 11.43
CA SER A 191 -0.65 -14.37 10.49
C SER A 191 -0.12 -15.03 9.21
N GLY A 192 -0.42 -16.31 8.98
CA GLY A 192 0.16 -17.08 7.88
C GLY A 192 -0.47 -18.45 7.68
N PHE A 193 0.04 -19.15 6.66
CA PHE A 193 -0.50 -20.42 6.17
C PHE A 193 0.23 -21.67 6.68
N GLY A 194 1.27 -21.52 7.52
CA GLY A 194 2.00 -22.67 8.06
C GLY A 194 2.62 -23.56 6.97
N ASP A 195 2.40 -24.87 7.08
CA ASP A 195 2.99 -25.86 6.16
C ASP A 195 2.43 -25.76 4.74
N GLU A 196 1.13 -25.48 4.60
CA GLU A 196 0.45 -25.30 3.31
C GLU A 196 1.09 -24.14 2.53
N GLY A 197 1.37 -23.03 3.22
CA GLY A 197 2.05 -21.86 2.64
C GLY A 197 3.47 -22.16 2.18
N ARG A 198 4.27 -22.83 3.03
CA ARG A 198 5.64 -23.26 2.69
C ARG A 198 5.67 -24.20 1.49
N LEU A 199 4.70 -25.11 1.41
CA LEU A 199 4.57 -26.03 0.29
C LEU A 199 4.19 -25.28 -1.00
N ALA A 200 3.28 -24.31 -0.91
CA ALA A 200 2.90 -23.47 -2.04
C ALA A 200 4.10 -22.65 -2.57
N LEU A 201 4.90 -22.03 -1.70
CA LEU A 201 6.13 -21.33 -2.09
C LEU A 201 7.17 -22.28 -2.70
N SER A 202 7.33 -23.47 -2.14
CA SER A 202 8.30 -24.46 -2.63
C SER A 202 8.05 -24.86 -4.08
N ARG A 203 6.78 -24.90 -4.52
CA ARG A 203 6.40 -25.19 -5.91
C ARG A 203 6.83 -24.09 -6.89
N LEU A 204 7.02 -22.86 -6.41
CA LEU A 204 7.42 -21.70 -7.22
C LEU A 204 8.94 -21.48 -7.26
N LEU A 205 9.73 -22.23 -6.47
CA LEU A 205 11.18 -22.02 -6.42
C LEU A 205 11.90 -22.30 -7.74
N GLU A 206 11.32 -23.12 -8.61
CA GLU A 206 11.86 -23.42 -9.94
C GLU A 206 11.44 -22.38 -11.01
N GLU A 207 10.44 -21.53 -10.71
CA GLU A 207 10.09 -20.41 -11.58
C GLU A 207 11.26 -19.41 -11.59
N PRO A 208 11.80 -18.98 -12.74
CA PRO A 208 13.09 -18.27 -12.77
C PRO A 208 13.15 -17.02 -11.86
N LYS A 209 12.57 -15.91 -12.33
CA LYS A 209 12.60 -14.61 -11.65
C LYS A 209 11.84 -14.64 -10.32
N LEU A 210 10.66 -15.27 -10.31
CA LEU A 210 9.82 -15.35 -9.11
C LEU A 210 10.45 -16.22 -8.02
N GLY A 211 10.98 -17.40 -8.38
CA GLY A 211 11.65 -18.30 -7.46
C GLY A 211 12.92 -17.69 -6.88
N ALA A 212 13.67 -16.88 -7.65
CA ALA A 212 14.79 -16.11 -7.13
C ALA A 212 14.36 -15.07 -6.07
N VAL A 213 13.25 -14.34 -6.30
CA VAL A 213 12.68 -13.40 -5.32
C VAL A 213 12.23 -14.14 -4.05
N ILE A 214 11.53 -15.26 -4.21
CA ILE A 214 11.09 -16.09 -3.09
C ILE A 214 12.29 -16.57 -2.28
N ALA A 215 13.32 -17.10 -2.94
CA ALA A 215 14.52 -17.60 -2.27
C ALA A 215 15.26 -16.49 -1.51
N ALA A 216 15.42 -15.31 -2.11
CA ALA A 216 16.05 -14.16 -1.46
C ALA A 216 15.28 -13.71 -0.22
N ARG A 217 13.95 -13.63 -0.30
CA ARG A 217 13.07 -13.20 0.82
C ARG A 217 12.97 -14.25 1.94
N THR A 218 13.07 -15.53 1.61
CA THR A 218 12.96 -16.63 2.58
C THR A 218 14.32 -17.10 3.12
N GLY A 219 15.43 -16.48 2.69
CA GLY A 219 16.78 -16.83 3.14
C GLY A 219 17.28 -18.19 2.64
N ARG A 220 16.80 -18.63 1.47
CA ARG A 220 17.18 -19.91 0.86
C ARG A 220 18.48 -19.79 0.07
N GLU A 221 19.59 -20.16 0.70
CA GLU A 221 20.94 -20.08 0.12
C GLU A 221 21.26 -21.20 -0.90
N ASP A 222 20.43 -22.26 -0.93
CA ASP A 222 20.60 -23.40 -1.84
C ASP A 222 20.29 -23.06 -3.31
N ARG A 223 19.52 -21.98 -3.55
CA ARG A 223 19.27 -21.48 -4.90
C ARG A 223 20.37 -20.50 -5.31
N GLN A 224 21.00 -20.76 -6.45
CA GLN A 224 22.03 -19.90 -7.04
C GLN A 224 21.43 -19.17 -8.26
N PRO A 225 20.93 -17.93 -8.09
CA PRO A 225 20.29 -17.20 -9.18
C PRO A 225 21.30 -16.78 -10.25
N VAL A 226 20.86 -16.81 -11.51
CA VAL A 226 21.66 -16.28 -12.63
C VAL A 226 21.68 -14.73 -12.61
N PRO A 227 22.62 -14.06 -13.30
CA PRO A 227 22.73 -12.59 -13.23
C PRO A 227 21.44 -11.81 -13.56
N GLU A 228 20.61 -12.30 -14.49
CA GLU A 228 19.32 -11.68 -14.83
C GLU A 228 18.32 -11.77 -13.67
N GLU A 229 18.31 -12.90 -12.95
CA GLU A 229 17.46 -13.09 -11.78
C GLU A 229 17.93 -12.22 -10.61
N ILE A 230 19.25 -12.09 -10.41
CA ILE A 230 19.81 -11.17 -9.39
C ILE A 230 19.36 -9.74 -9.66
N ALA A 231 19.46 -9.28 -10.92
CA ALA A 231 18.97 -7.95 -11.31
C ALA A 231 17.47 -7.80 -11.03
N TRP A 232 16.67 -8.83 -11.32
CA TRP A 232 15.23 -8.84 -11.05
C TRP A 232 14.92 -8.75 -9.55
N VAL A 233 15.63 -9.51 -8.71
CA VAL A 233 15.47 -9.48 -7.24
C VAL A 233 15.79 -8.10 -6.68
N LEU A 234 16.92 -7.50 -7.08
CA LEU A 234 17.32 -6.17 -6.60
C LEU A 234 16.27 -5.11 -6.97
N VAL A 235 15.73 -5.17 -8.18
CA VAL A 235 14.68 -4.23 -8.61
C VAL A 235 13.36 -4.49 -7.87
N ASP A 236 12.93 -5.74 -7.69
CA ASP A 236 11.69 -6.07 -6.96
C ASP A 236 11.77 -5.60 -5.50
N MET A 237 12.89 -5.83 -4.82
CA MET A 237 13.07 -5.39 -3.44
C MET A 237 13.09 -3.87 -3.31
N ALA A 238 13.85 -3.17 -4.17
CA ALA A 238 13.88 -1.71 -4.17
C ALA A 238 12.53 -1.08 -4.56
N ALA A 239 11.81 -1.68 -5.50
CA ALA A 239 10.48 -1.24 -5.90
C ALA A 239 9.44 -1.44 -4.80
N ALA A 240 9.58 -2.47 -3.97
CA ALA A 240 8.71 -2.66 -2.81
C ALA A 240 8.85 -1.53 -1.78
N LEU A 241 10.08 -1.04 -1.52
CA LEU A 241 10.33 0.11 -0.65
C LEU A 241 9.75 1.40 -1.24
N LEU A 242 9.90 1.60 -2.56
CA LEU A 242 9.28 2.73 -3.26
C LEU A 242 7.75 2.73 -3.16
N GLU A 243 7.12 1.57 -3.33
CA GLU A 243 5.67 1.44 -3.17
C GLU A 243 5.19 1.67 -1.73
N PHE A 244 6.02 1.37 -0.74
CA PHE A 244 5.69 1.59 0.66
C PHE A 244 5.71 3.09 1.01
N GLY A 245 6.51 3.86 0.28
CA GLY A 245 6.72 5.30 0.51
C GLY A 245 7.94 5.58 1.39
N ASP A 246 8.92 4.67 1.44
CA ASP A 246 10.17 4.88 2.14
C ASP A 246 11.00 6.00 1.49
N GLU A 247 11.89 6.61 2.29
CA GLU A 247 12.77 7.66 1.78
C GLU A 247 13.66 7.14 0.63
N PRO A 248 13.96 7.98 -0.38
CA PRO A 248 14.85 7.59 -1.49
C PRO A 248 16.20 7.01 -1.03
N GLY A 249 16.69 7.43 0.15
CA GLY A 249 17.90 6.90 0.77
C GLY A 249 17.81 5.40 1.10
N GLU A 250 16.67 4.92 1.61
CA GLU A 250 16.47 3.49 1.93
C GLU A 250 16.44 2.65 0.67
N VAL A 251 15.79 3.16 -0.38
CA VAL A 251 15.76 2.52 -1.70
C VAL A 251 17.18 2.38 -2.26
N ILE A 252 17.99 3.45 -2.17
CA ILE A 252 19.40 3.41 -2.57
C ILE A 252 20.19 2.40 -1.74
N ASN A 253 20.04 2.43 -0.41
CA ASN A 253 20.75 1.54 0.50
C ASN A 253 20.42 0.07 0.26
N SER A 254 19.18 -0.23 -0.11
CA SER A 254 18.72 -1.60 -0.37
C SER A 254 19.47 -2.31 -1.50
N ILE A 255 19.93 -1.55 -2.51
CA ILE A 255 20.74 -2.08 -3.62
C ILE A 255 22.23 -1.93 -3.32
N ALA A 256 22.63 -0.87 -2.61
CA ALA A 256 24.02 -0.62 -2.29
C ALA A 256 24.59 -1.66 -1.31
N MET A 257 23.84 -2.12 -0.31
CA MET A 257 24.25 -3.18 0.64
C MET A 257 25.68 -3.05 1.19
N GLY A 258 26.16 -1.83 1.45
CA GLY A 258 27.53 -1.58 1.94
C GLY A 258 28.65 -1.62 0.89
N MET A 259 28.31 -1.74 -0.39
CA MET A 259 29.24 -1.65 -1.53
C MET A 259 29.89 -0.27 -1.62
N ASN A 260 31.13 -0.22 -2.12
CA ASN A 260 31.77 1.03 -2.50
C ASN A 260 31.21 1.58 -3.83
N SER A 261 31.52 2.84 -4.19
CA SER A 261 30.97 3.48 -5.39
C SER A 261 31.25 2.73 -6.70
N GLU A 262 32.38 2.04 -6.83
CA GLU A 262 32.72 1.27 -8.04
C GLU A 262 31.87 0.00 -8.14
N GLU A 263 31.73 -0.73 -7.05
CA GLU A 263 30.85 -1.89 -6.94
C GLU A 263 29.39 -1.51 -7.23
N GLN A 264 28.91 -0.41 -6.65
CA GLN A 264 27.57 0.11 -6.92
C GLN A 264 27.38 0.48 -8.39
N THR A 265 28.37 1.16 -9.00
CA THR A 265 28.34 1.50 -10.43
C THR A 265 28.17 0.26 -11.29
N ASN A 266 28.89 -0.82 -10.98
CA ASN A 266 28.78 -2.10 -11.69
C ASN A 266 27.40 -2.75 -11.48
N THR A 267 26.90 -2.78 -10.25
CA THR A 267 25.56 -3.30 -9.92
C THR A 267 24.45 -2.53 -10.65
N ILE A 268 24.49 -1.20 -10.63
CA ILE A 268 23.51 -0.35 -11.34
C ILE A 268 23.55 -0.57 -12.85
N ALA A 269 24.74 -0.72 -13.42
CA ALA A 269 24.87 -1.06 -14.84
C ALA A 269 24.24 -2.43 -15.17
N MET A 270 24.20 -3.36 -14.21
CA MET A 270 23.59 -4.67 -14.38
C MET A 270 22.04 -4.63 -14.35
N LEU A 271 21.43 -3.67 -13.65
CA LEU A 271 19.97 -3.62 -13.53
C LEU A 271 19.24 -3.49 -14.87
N ALA A 272 19.85 -2.80 -15.86
CA ALA A 272 19.29 -2.65 -17.21
C ALA A 272 19.25 -3.95 -18.04
N PHE A 273 19.92 -5.02 -17.61
CA PHE A 273 19.79 -6.32 -18.25
C PHE A 273 18.54 -7.08 -17.77
N GLY A 274 18.06 -6.77 -16.57
CA GLY A 274 16.76 -7.25 -16.10
C GLY A 274 15.64 -6.57 -16.87
N ASP A 275 14.60 -7.32 -17.19
CA ASP A 275 13.37 -6.87 -17.85
C ASP A 275 12.28 -6.49 -16.83
N HIS A 276 12.65 -6.17 -15.58
CA HIS A 276 11.69 -5.87 -14.52
C HIS A 276 10.87 -4.61 -14.86
N PRO A 277 9.52 -4.65 -14.77
CA PRO A 277 8.67 -3.51 -15.14
C PRO A 277 9.01 -2.21 -14.38
N TRP A 278 9.53 -2.35 -13.17
CA TRP A 278 9.92 -1.23 -12.30
C TRP A 278 11.37 -0.77 -12.45
N THR A 279 12.19 -1.39 -13.30
CA THR A 279 13.61 -1.01 -13.46
C THR A 279 13.76 0.47 -13.77
N GLY A 280 12.89 1.02 -14.62
CA GLY A 280 12.92 2.44 -14.98
C GLY A 280 12.74 3.38 -13.77
N ARG A 281 11.83 3.04 -12.85
CA ARG A 281 11.54 3.83 -11.65
C ARG A 281 12.68 3.78 -10.65
N VAL A 282 13.19 2.58 -10.36
CA VAL A 282 14.34 2.40 -9.47
C VAL A 282 15.55 3.17 -10.01
N LEU A 283 15.83 3.08 -11.31
CA LEU A 283 16.92 3.86 -11.91
C LEU A 283 16.71 5.37 -11.80
N GLN A 284 15.48 5.86 -11.91
CA GLN A 284 15.17 7.29 -11.78
C GLN A 284 15.50 7.80 -10.36
N VAL A 285 15.16 7.03 -9.33
CA VAL A 285 15.49 7.36 -7.93
C VAL A 285 17.00 7.50 -7.72
N PHE A 286 17.80 6.61 -8.31
CA PHE A 286 19.26 6.73 -8.30
C PHE A 286 19.79 7.94 -9.06
N ILE A 287 19.10 8.38 -10.12
CA ILE A 287 19.50 9.56 -10.89
C ILE A 287 19.27 10.84 -10.07
N ASP A 288 18.16 10.89 -9.34
CA ASP A 288 17.69 12.11 -8.68
C ASP A 288 18.26 12.28 -7.26
N HIS A 289 18.55 11.17 -6.57
CA HIS A 289 18.88 11.22 -5.14
C HIS A 289 20.25 10.67 -4.75
N HIS A 290 20.98 10.01 -5.65
CA HIS A 290 22.27 9.40 -5.28
C HIS A 290 23.37 10.45 -5.07
N PRO A 291 24.10 10.42 -3.92
CA PRO A 291 25.11 11.46 -3.61
C PRO A 291 26.39 11.37 -4.48
N ASP A 292 26.71 10.19 -5.00
CA ASP A 292 27.83 9.99 -5.93
C ASP A 292 27.38 10.11 -7.40
N GLU A 293 27.88 11.14 -8.08
CA GLU A 293 27.60 11.41 -9.50
C GLU A 293 28.01 10.28 -10.45
N ARG A 294 28.99 9.44 -10.09
CA ARG A 294 29.40 8.30 -10.93
C ARG A 294 28.31 7.25 -10.98
N VAL A 295 27.70 6.97 -9.83
CA VAL A 295 26.59 6.01 -9.72
C VAL A 295 25.35 6.58 -10.42
N ALA A 296 25.02 7.86 -10.20
CA ALA A 296 23.93 8.53 -10.92
C ALA A 296 24.14 8.49 -12.44
N ALA A 297 25.36 8.74 -12.93
CA ALA A 297 25.68 8.64 -14.36
C ALA A 297 25.54 7.21 -14.91
N ALA A 298 25.89 6.18 -14.12
CA ALA A 298 25.65 4.79 -14.47
C ALA A 298 24.16 4.48 -14.58
N ALA A 299 23.33 5.00 -13.65
CA ALA A 299 21.88 4.88 -13.70
C ALA A 299 21.30 5.55 -14.95
N ARG A 300 21.75 6.76 -15.32
CA ARG A 300 21.36 7.42 -16.58
C ARG A 300 21.70 6.56 -17.81
N LYS A 301 22.87 5.91 -17.81
CA LYS A 301 23.30 5.03 -18.91
C LYS A 301 22.46 3.76 -18.97
N ALA A 302 22.18 3.15 -17.82
CA ALA A 302 21.32 1.99 -17.67
C ALA A 302 19.90 2.28 -18.16
N LEU A 303 19.33 3.44 -17.79
CA LEU A 303 17.98 3.84 -18.20
C LEU A 303 17.88 4.08 -19.71
N ARG A 304 18.89 4.72 -20.32
CA ARG A 304 18.96 4.86 -21.78
C ARG A 304 19.02 3.50 -22.48
N ARG A 305 19.79 2.55 -21.92
CA ARG A 305 19.89 1.20 -22.46
C ARG A 305 18.56 0.43 -22.34
N LEU A 306 17.88 0.53 -21.21
CA LEU A 306 16.57 -0.09 -20.98
C LEU A 306 15.56 0.34 -22.06
N ARG A 307 15.49 1.65 -22.34
CA ARG A 307 14.61 2.20 -23.39
C ARG A 307 14.97 1.65 -24.77
N GLY A 308 16.25 1.64 -25.13
CA GLY A 308 16.70 1.07 -26.41
C GLY A 308 16.46 -0.43 -26.55
N LEU A 309 16.46 -1.20 -25.46
CA LEU A 309 16.11 -2.63 -25.48
C LEU A 309 14.60 -2.86 -25.62
N ALA A 310 13.77 -1.99 -25.04
CA ALA A 310 12.32 -2.05 -25.21
C ALA A 310 11.92 -1.80 -26.67
N ASP A 311 12.55 -0.83 -27.33
CA ASP A 311 12.32 -0.52 -28.74
C ASP A 311 12.69 -1.68 -29.69
N LEU A 312 13.58 -2.58 -29.29
CA LEU A 312 13.98 -3.78 -30.06
C LEU A 312 13.06 -4.99 -29.82
N ARG A 313 12.23 -4.95 -28.78
CA ARG A 313 11.32 -6.05 -28.39
C ARG A 313 9.87 -5.81 -28.82
N ALA A 314 9.52 -4.58 -29.18
CA ALA A 314 8.23 -4.18 -29.75
C ALA A 314 8.18 -4.46 -31.26
#